data_AF-A0A1N6YVJ3-F1
#
_entry.id   AF-A0A1N6YVJ3-F1
#
_cell.length_a   1.000
_cell.length_b   1.000
_cell.length_c   1.000
_cell.angle_alpha   90.00
_cell.angle_beta   90.00
_cell.angle_gamma   90.00
#
_symmetry.space_group_name_H-M   'P 1'
#
loop_
_entity.id
_entity.type
_entity.pdbx_description
1 polymer ?
#
loop_
_entity_poly.entity_id
_entity_poly.type
_entity_poly.pdbx_seq_one_letter_code
_entity_poly.pdbx_strand_id
1 'polypeptide(L)' 'MAQTLTVCPSNGEWAVRDVTGSLYGKSPLIGEALETADRMAARLGAVVKLSAEASEHLARRRIPGQ' A
#
# COMPACT_ATOMS: atom_id res chain seq x y z
N MET A 1 6.84 19.40 -3.33
CA MET A 1 7.15 17.99 -3.68
C MET A 1 6.02 17.15 -3.10
N ALA A 2 5.27 16.41 -3.93
CA ALA A 2 4.22 15.51 -3.41
C ALA A 2 4.87 14.33 -2.70
N GLN A 3 4.42 14.02 -1.48
CA GLN A 3 4.89 12.82 -0.80
C GLN A 3 4.43 11.57 -1.56
N THR A 4 5.14 10.46 -1.42
CA THR A 4 4.74 9.18 -2.00
C THR A 4 4.63 8.16 -0.89
N LEU A 5 3.46 7.52 -0.79
CA LEU A 5 3.20 6.41 0.11
C LEU A 5 3.32 5.11 -0.68
N THR A 6 4.03 4.13 -0.14
CA THR A 6 4.27 2.83 -0.75
C THR A 6 3.62 1.75 0.10
N VAL A 7 2.74 0.96 -0.54
CA VAL A 7 2.20 -0.26 0.07
C VAL A 7 3.10 -1.44 -0.31
N CYS A 8 3.60 -2.13 0.69
CA CYS A 8 4.62 -3.16 0.54
C CYS A 8 4.47 -4.22 1.63
N PRO A 9 4.90 -5.46 1.39
CA PRO A 9 4.93 -6.46 2.44
C PRO A 9 6.01 -6.12 3.48
N SER A 10 5.73 -6.44 4.73
CA SER A 10 6.60 -6.20 5.88
C SER A 10 6.29 -7.23 6.96
N ASN A 11 7.23 -8.14 7.23
CA ASN A 11 7.12 -9.18 8.26
C ASN A 11 5.82 -10.01 8.19
N GLY A 12 5.35 -10.34 6.98
CA GLY A 12 4.12 -11.10 6.78
C GLY A 12 2.82 -10.29 6.80
N GLU A 13 2.91 -8.97 6.98
CA GLU A 13 1.79 -8.03 6.90
C GLU A 13 2.00 -7.05 5.73
N TRP A 14 0.98 -6.29 5.36
CA TRP A 14 1.06 -5.18 4.40
C TRP A 14 1.25 -3.86 5.13
N ALA A 15 2.37 -3.20 4.86
CA ALA A 15 2.75 -1.93 5.46
C ALA A 15 2.59 -0.77 4.47
N VAL A 16 2.21 0.38 5.01
CA VAL A 16 2.20 1.68 4.31
C VAL A 16 3.38 2.50 4.83
N ARG A 17 4.34 2.80 3.95
CA ARG A 17 5.52 3.61 4.30
C ARG A 17 5.71 4.75 3.32
N ASP A 18 6.22 5.90 3.74
CA ASP A 18 6.63 6.94 2.79
C ASP A 18 8.11 6.83 2.38
N VAL A 19 8.56 7.75 1.52
CA VAL A 19 9.93 7.84 1.01
C VAL A 19 10.99 8.12 2.09
N THR A 20 10.60 8.68 3.22
CA THR A 20 11.45 8.86 4.41
C THR A 20 11.56 7.60 5.27
N GLY A 21 10.75 6.58 4.98
CA GLY A 21 10.68 5.33 5.75
C GLY A 21 9.72 5.38 6.94
N SER A 22 8.92 6.43 7.11
CA SER A 22 7.93 6.48 8.18
C SER A 22 6.79 5.51 7.89
N LEU A 23 6.43 4.69 8.90
CA LEU A 23 5.34 3.73 8.81
C LEU A 23 4.03 4.41 9.23
N TYR A 24 3.04 4.40 8.34
CA TYR A 24 1.72 4.97 8.59
C TYR A 24 0.71 3.93 9.05
N GLY A 25 0.97 2.65 8.77
CA GLY A 25 0.12 1.56 9.19
C GLY A 25 0.63 0.22 8.70
N LYS A 26 0.13 -0.84 9.34
CA LYS A 26 0.32 -2.22 8.94
C LYS A 26 -0.98 -2.98 9.11
N SER A 27 -1.29 -3.87 8.17
CA SER A 27 -2.42 -4.80 8.29
C SER A 27 -2.10 -6.11 7.59
N PRO A 28 -2.56 -7.27 8.12
CA PRO A 28 -2.48 -8.55 7.40
C PRO A 28 -3.27 -8.55 6.07
N LEU A 29 -4.22 -7.63 5.89
CA LEU A 29 -5.04 -7.52 4.69
C LEU A 29 -4.56 -6.37 3.81
N ILE A 30 -4.23 -6.70 2.55
CA ILE A 30 -3.78 -5.70 1.57
C ILE A 30 -4.83 -4.60 1.33
N GLY A 31 -6.12 -4.93 1.46
CA GLY A 31 -7.22 -3.97 1.31
C GLY A 31 -7.18 -2.88 2.39
N GLU A 32 -6.99 -3.26 3.66
CA GLU A 32 -6.89 -2.30 4.76
C GLU A 32 -5.64 -1.42 4.67
N ALA A 33 -4.52 -2.01 4.21
CA ALA A 33 -3.30 -1.25 3.95
C ALA A 33 -3.51 -0.23 2.81
N LEU A 34 -4.24 -0.60 1.76
CA LEU A 34 -4.61 0.31 0.67
C LEU A 34 -5.53 1.43 1.13
N GLU A 35 -6.56 1.12 1.91
CA GLU A 35 -7.45 2.14 2.49
C GLU A 35 -6.70 3.11 3.39
N THR A 36 -5.74 2.59 4.17
CA THR A 36 -4.88 3.43 5.02
C THR A 36 -4.00 4.34 4.15
N ALA A 37 -3.40 3.79 3.09
CA ALA A 37 -2.58 4.57 2.16
C ALA A 37 -3.39 5.66 1.44
N ASP A 38 -4.61 5.34 1.00
CA ASP A 38 -5.51 6.29 0.33
C ASP A 38 -5.94 7.43 1.26
N ARG A 39 -6.39 7.10 2.49
CA ARG A 39 -6.73 8.10 3.51
C ARG A 39 -5.55 9.02 3.83
N MET A 40 -4.36 8.46 3.97
CA MET A 40 -3.14 9.23 4.24
C MET A 40 -2.73 10.07 3.03
N ALA A 41 -2.88 9.54 1.82
CA ALA A 41 -2.61 10.26 0.59
C ALA A 41 -3.53 11.48 0.42
N ALA A 42 -4.83 11.31 0.66
CA ALA A 42 -5.79 12.41 0.65
C ALA A 42 -5.46 13.47 1.71
N ARG A 43 -5.02 13.05 2.91
CA ARG A 43 -4.66 13.96 4.01
C ARG A 43 -3.36 14.73 3.76
N LEU A 44 -2.36 14.10 3.15
CA LEU A 44 -1.01 14.65 2.97
C LEU A 44 -0.80 15.28 1.59
N GLY A 45 -1.75 15.13 0.66
CA GLY A 45 -1.53 15.43 -0.76
C GLY A 45 -0.45 14.53 -1.37
N ALA A 46 -0.41 13.28 -0.92
CA ALA A 46 0.56 12.27 -1.38
C ALA A 46 -0.03 11.40 -2.50
N VAL A 47 0.82 10.66 -3.20
CA VAL A 47 0.41 9.63 -4.16
C VAL A 47 0.67 8.24 -3.60
N VAL A 48 -0.25 7.30 -3.82
CA VAL A 48 -0.07 5.91 -3.42
C VAL A 48 0.59 5.13 -4.55
N LYS A 49 1.66 4.40 -4.21
CA LYS A 49 2.34 3.43 -5.07
C LYS A 49 2.30 2.05 -4.42
N LEU A 50 2.27 1.03 -5.26
CA LEU A 50 2.36 -0.36 -4.85
C LEU A 50 3.77 -0.88 -5.08
N SER A 51 4.30 -1.67 -4.15
CA SER A 51 5.48 -2.51 -4.43
C SER A 51 5.12 -3.54 -5.50
N ALA A 52 6.16 -4.13 -6.11
CA ALA A 52 6.00 -5.24 -7.05
C ALA A 52 5.19 -6.39 -6.42
N GLU A 53 5.50 -6.74 -5.16
CA GLU A 53 4.80 -7.81 -4.44
C GLU A 53 3.33 -7.47 -4.17
N ALA A 54 3.03 -6.21 -3.82
CA ALA A 54 1.67 -5.75 -3.59
C ALA A 54 0.85 -5.77 -4.89
N SER A 55 1.46 -5.33 -5.99
CA SER A 55 0.86 -5.36 -7.33
C SER A 55 0.60 -6.80 -7.78
N GLU A 56 1.55 -7.71 -7.58
CA GLU A 56 1.41 -9.13 -7.89
C GLU A 56 0.31 -9.79 -7.05
N HIS A 57 0.25 -9.49 -5.74
CA HIS A 57 -0.80 -10.02 -4.87
C HIS A 57 -2.20 -9.57 -5.31
N LEU A 58 -2.35 -8.30 -5.69
CA LEU A 58 -3.60 -7.80 -6.25
C LEU A 58 -3.92 -8.45 -7.60
N ALA A 59 -2.93 -8.61 -8.48
CA ALA A 59 -3.12 -9.27 -9.76
C ALA A 59 -3.57 -10.74 -9.61
N ARG A 60 -3.00 -11.47 -8.64
CA ARG A 60 -3.42 -12.85 -8.30
C ARG A 60 -4.83 -12.92 -7.72
N ARG A 61 -5.24 -11.91 -6.94
CA ARG A 61 -6.64 -11.80 -6.46
C ARG A 61 -7.60 -11.36 -7.56
N ARG A 62 -7.11 -10.63 -8.58
CA ARG A 62 -7.90 -10.09 -9.69
C ARG A 62 -7.98 -11.05 -10.87
N ILE A 63 -8.04 -12.36 -10.60
CA ILE A 63 -8.41 -13.38 -11.59
C ILE A 63 -9.90 -13.73 -11.35
N PRO A 64 -10.86 -13.00 -11.93
CA PRO A 64 -12.15 -13.61 -12.25
C PRO A 64 -11.92 -14.62 -13.37
N GLY A 65 -12.58 -15.77 -13.27
CA GLY A 65 -12.35 -16.96 -14.09
C GLY A 65 -12.11 -16.71 -15.58
N GLN A 66 -11.16 -17.48 -16.12
CA GLN A 66 -11.28 -18.01 -17.47
C GLN A 66 -11.80 -19.44 -17.36
#